data_AF-A0A6I2IG17-F1
#
_entry.id   AF-A0A6I2IG17-F1
#
_cell.length_a   1.000
_cell.length_b   1.000
_cell.length_c   1.000
_cell.angle_alpha   90.00
_cell.angle_beta   90.00
_cell.angle_gamma   90.00
#
_symmetry.space_group_name_H-M   'P 1'
#
loop_
_entity.id
_entity.type
_entity.pdbx_description
1 polymer ?
#
loop_
_entity_poly.entity_id
_entity_poly.type
_entity_poly.pdbx_seq_one_letter_code
_entity_poly.pdbx_strand_id
1 'polypeptide(L)'
;MRKGIITAFFLAIASTHGAPACSATAPVTIYGTITAPTCSINKEGPIDINYGTLNMGDIATSKGTKTTRIPFSCAGVMLELTIYGAGAAFNDDYAKTNIDGLAVKFTDEDNNDIPLNTTLNVDTTLSYMDVRTVLMKKAGADLRGGAFNTSVTLLFKYS
;
A
#
# COMPACT_ATOMS: atom_id res chain seq x y z
N MET A 1 -61.63 -15.31 -89.52
CA MET A 1 -62.73 -14.50 -88.96
C MET A 1 -62.73 -14.70 -87.45
N ARG A 2 -62.51 -13.61 -86.68
CA ARG A 2 -62.77 -13.47 -85.21
C ARG A 2 -61.90 -14.33 -84.26
N LYS A 3 -61.40 -13.89 -83.11
CA LYS A 3 -61.44 -12.63 -82.33
C LYS A 3 -60.56 -12.85 -81.09
N GLY A 4 -59.77 -11.84 -80.68
CA GLY A 4 -59.32 -11.62 -79.29
C GLY A 4 -58.33 -12.65 -78.72
N ILE A 5 -57.45 -12.35 -77.76
CA ILE A 5 -57.49 -11.35 -76.69
C ILE A 5 -56.06 -10.89 -76.44
N ILE A 6 -55.91 -9.57 -76.30
CA ILE A 6 -54.69 -8.86 -75.95
C ILE A 6 -54.52 -9.01 -74.44
N THR A 7 -53.50 -9.72 -73.98
CA THR A 7 -53.12 -9.73 -72.57
C THR A 7 -51.87 -8.87 -72.41
N ALA A 8 -52.06 -7.56 -72.27
CA ALA A 8 -50.99 -6.63 -71.93
C ALA A 8 -50.58 -6.89 -70.47
N PHE A 9 -49.43 -7.54 -70.29
CA PHE A 9 -48.81 -7.71 -68.97
C PHE A 9 -48.13 -6.40 -68.59
N PHE A 10 -48.86 -5.51 -67.91
CA PHE A 10 -48.28 -4.32 -67.32
C PHE A 10 -47.40 -4.74 -66.13
N LEU A 11 -46.08 -4.77 -66.37
CA LEU A 11 -45.09 -4.95 -65.32
C LEU A 11 -45.03 -3.65 -64.50
N ALA A 12 -45.71 -3.64 -63.35
CA ALA A 12 -45.60 -2.55 -62.39
C ALA A 12 -44.20 -2.62 -61.76
N ILE A 13 -43.28 -1.78 -62.25
CA ILE A 13 -41.97 -1.58 -61.64
C ILE A 13 -42.22 -0.84 -60.33
N ALA A 14 -42.29 -1.56 -59.21
CA ALA A 14 -42.33 -0.95 -57.90
C ALA A 14 -40.97 -0.28 -57.65
N SER A 15 -40.90 1.03 -57.85
CA SER A 15 -39.75 1.84 -57.47
C SER A 15 -39.56 1.74 -55.96
N THR A 16 -38.71 0.81 -55.51
CA THR A 16 -38.21 0.78 -54.14
C THR A 16 -37.36 2.03 -53.97
N HIS A 17 -37.96 3.08 -53.43
CA HIS A 17 -37.24 4.26 -53.00
C HIS A 17 -36.39 3.84 -51.80
N GLY A 18 -35.16 3.39 -52.06
CA GLY A 18 -34.15 3.26 -51.02
C GLY A 18 -33.95 4.66 -50.45
N ALA A 19 -34.45 4.89 -49.22
CA ALA A 19 -34.19 6.14 -48.52
C ALA A 19 -32.66 6.32 -48.45
N PRO A 20 -32.11 7.51 -48.76
CA PRO A 20 -30.69 7.75 -48.59
C PRO A 20 -30.37 7.48 -47.11
N ALA A 21 -29.47 6.52 -46.86
CA ALA A 21 -28.97 6.28 -45.51
C ALA A 21 -28.22 7.55 -45.08
N CYS A 22 -28.89 8.37 -44.27
CA CYS A 22 -28.32 9.62 -43.78
C CYS A 22 -27.43 9.28 -42.58
N SER A 23 -26.11 9.21 -42.81
CA SER A 23 -25.15 9.12 -41.72
C SER A 23 -24.91 10.51 -41.16
N ALA A 24 -25.32 10.72 -39.91
CA ALA A 24 -25.05 11.95 -39.17
C ALA A 24 -23.84 11.73 -38.25
N THR A 25 -22.81 12.56 -38.41
CA THR A 25 -21.68 12.64 -37.47
C THR A 25 -21.94 13.78 -36.51
N ALA A 26 -22.07 13.47 -35.21
CA ALA A 26 -22.19 14.48 -34.17
C ALA A 26 -20.83 14.65 -33.47
N PRO A 27 -20.28 15.87 -33.36
CA PRO A 27 -19.07 16.10 -32.58
C PRO A 27 -19.40 15.89 -31.09
N VAL A 28 -18.58 15.06 -30.43
CA VAL A 28 -18.62 14.88 -28.98
C VAL A 28 -17.45 15.65 -28.38
N THR A 29 -17.75 16.63 -27.54
CA THR A 29 -16.72 17.33 -26.77
C THR A 29 -16.69 16.78 -25.35
N ILE A 30 -15.57 16.19 -24.98
CA ILE A 30 -15.32 15.64 -23.65
C ILE A 30 -14.49 16.66 -22.87
N TYR A 31 -15.00 17.08 -21.71
CA TYR A 31 -14.30 17.94 -20.77
C TYR A 31 -14.03 17.16 -19.48
N GLY A 32 -12.88 17.40 -18.85
CA GLY A 32 -12.54 16.79 -17.59
C GLY A 32 -11.25 17.38 -17.02
N THR A 33 -11.02 17.10 -15.74
CA THR A 33 -9.79 17.47 -15.02
C THR A 33 -9.18 16.19 -14.45
N ILE A 34 -7.87 16.01 -14.64
CA ILE A 34 -7.11 14.91 -14.04
C ILE A 34 -6.54 15.41 -12.71
N THR A 35 -6.88 14.75 -11.60
CA THR A 35 -6.31 15.03 -10.28
C THR A 35 -5.43 13.87 -9.84
N ALA A 36 -4.20 14.16 -9.41
CA ALA A 36 -3.35 13.16 -8.76
C ALA A 36 -3.75 13.04 -7.28
N PRO A 37 -3.80 11.82 -6.71
CA PRO A 37 -4.07 11.66 -5.30
C PRO A 37 -2.92 12.21 -4.45
N THR A 38 -3.27 12.76 -3.28
CA THR A 38 -2.30 13.33 -2.34
C THR A 38 -2.09 12.36 -1.18
N CYS A 39 -0.83 12.07 -0.87
CA CYS A 39 -0.45 11.29 0.32
C CYS A 39 0.75 11.95 1.00
N SER A 40 0.59 12.32 2.27
CA SER A 40 1.64 12.90 3.10
C SER A 40 1.87 12.06 4.34
N ILE A 41 3.13 11.73 4.61
CA ILE A 41 3.54 11.17 5.89
C ILE A 41 3.88 12.36 6.79
N ASN A 42 3.03 12.65 7.76
CA ASN A 42 3.06 13.90 8.53
C ASN A 42 4.04 13.83 9.71
N LYS A 43 5.27 13.39 9.45
CA LYS A 43 6.31 13.31 10.49
C LYS A 43 7.55 14.11 10.09
N GLU A 44 7.83 15.14 10.87
CA GLU A 44 9.00 15.99 10.67
C GLU A 44 10.23 15.35 11.35
N GLY A 45 11.22 14.97 10.56
CA GLY A 45 12.52 14.52 11.04
C GLY A 45 12.62 13.05 11.45
N PRO A 46 13.79 12.63 11.95
CA PRO A 46 14.06 11.26 12.38
C PRO A 46 13.22 10.85 13.60
N ILE A 47 12.96 9.55 13.73
CA ILE A 47 12.26 8.96 14.86
C ILE A 47 13.28 8.42 15.85
N ASP A 48 13.49 9.11 16.96
CA ASP A 48 14.37 8.64 18.04
C ASP A 48 13.56 7.93 19.13
N ILE A 49 13.81 6.64 19.29
CA ILE A 49 13.16 5.81 20.32
C ILE A 49 14.17 5.57 21.46
N ASN A 50 13.93 6.20 22.60
CA ASN A 50 14.77 6.03 23.79
C ASN A 50 14.15 5.02 24.77
N TYR A 51 14.88 3.93 25.00
CA TYR A 51 14.50 2.89 25.97
C TYR A 51 14.90 3.21 27.42
N GLY A 52 15.80 4.18 27.62
CA GLY A 52 16.37 4.48 28.92
C GLY A 52 17.25 3.35 29.45
N THR A 53 17.37 3.25 30.78
CA THR A 53 18.08 2.16 31.44
C THR A 53 17.14 0.98 31.68
N LEU A 54 17.52 -0.19 31.16
CA LEU A 54 16.78 -1.44 31.32
C LEU A 54 17.70 -2.51 31.90
N ASN A 55 17.11 -3.43 32.67
CA ASN A 55 17.78 -4.66 33.07
C ASN A 55 17.53 -5.76 32.04
N MET A 56 18.35 -6.82 32.06
CA MET A 56 18.16 -7.97 31.14
C MET A 56 16.79 -8.64 31.29
N GLY A 57 16.19 -8.58 32.48
CA GLY A 57 14.84 -9.08 32.75
C GLY A 57 13.71 -8.22 32.19
N ASP A 58 13.99 -6.98 31.76
CA ASP A 58 12.99 -6.09 31.15
C ASP A 58 12.86 -6.33 29.62
N ILE A 59 13.78 -7.09 29.02
CA ILE A 59 13.74 -7.46 27.58
C ILE A 59 12.55 -8.39 27.31
N ALA A 60 11.87 -8.18 26.19
CA ALA A 60 10.62 -8.86 25.80
C ALA A 60 9.47 -8.71 26.81
N THR A 61 9.53 -7.68 27.67
CA THR A 61 8.45 -7.27 28.56
C THR A 61 7.87 -5.94 28.10
N SER A 62 6.79 -5.48 28.76
CA SER A 62 6.21 -4.16 28.48
C SER A 62 7.20 -3.00 28.63
N LYS A 63 8.21 -3.10 29.50
CA LYS A 63 9.26 -2.08 29.65
C LYS A 63 10.24 -2.06 28.47
N GLY A 64 10.45 -3.21 27.84
CA GLY A 64 11.25 -3.38 26.63
C GLY A 64 10.47 -3.09 25.34
N THR A 65 9.25 -2.54 25.45
CA THR A 65 8.39 -2.19 24.31
C THR A 65 8.15 -0.69 24.27
N LYS A 66 8.24 -0.10 23.08
CA LYS A 66 7.88 1.30 22.83
C LYS A 66 6.94 1.40 21.64
N THR A 67 5.86 2.15 21.78
CA THR A 67 4.91 2.46 20.70
C THR A 67 5.24 3.80 20.09
N THR A 68 5.32 3.86 18.77
CA THR A 68 5.49 5.10 18.02
C THR A 68 4.31 5.28 17.07
N ARG A 69 3.61 6.41 17.23
CA ARG A 69 2.57 6.82 16.29
C ARG A 69 3.19 7.49 15.07
N ILE A 70 2.75 7.08 13.89
CA ILE A 70 3.14 7.65 12.60
C ILE A 70 1.87 8.22 11.94
N PRO A 71 1.67 9.54 11.99
CA PRO A 71 0.53 10.17 11.33
C PRO A 71 0.74 10.24 9.82
N PHE A 72 -0.34 10.03 9.08
CA PHE A 72 -0.36 10.17 7.63
C PHE A 72 -1.70 10.74 7.16
N SER A 73 -1.72 11.33 5.98
CA SER A 73 -2.93 11.80 5.31
C SER A 73 -2.87 11.35 3.86
N CYS A 74 -3.57 10.27 3.54
CA CYS A 74 -3.57 9.66 2.23
C CYS A 74 -5.03 9.43 1.80
N ALA A 75 -5.43 10.03 0.69
CA ALA A 75 -6.81 9.99 0.21
C ALA A 75 -6.88 9.29 -1.15
N GLY A 76 -7.67 8.22 -1.22
CA GLY A 76 -7.93 7.50 -2.48
C GLY A 76 -6.73 6.75 -3.05
N VAL A 77 -5.75 6.39 -2.23
CA VAL A 77 -4.56 5.60 -2.61
C VAL A 77 -4.37 4.43 -1.67
N MET A 78 -3.74 3.38 -2.17
CA MET A 78 -3.15 2.35 -1.33
C MET A 78 -1.84 2.88 -0.75
N LEU A 79 -1.60 2.64 0.54
CA LEU A 79 -0.35 2.98 1.21
C LEU A 79 0.34 1.69 1.66
N GLU A 80 1.61 1.55 1.32
CA GLU A 80 2.46 0.44 1.71
C GLU A 80 3.62 0.93 2.58
N LEU A 81 3.98 0.14 3.60
CA LEU A 81 5.15 0.35 4.44
C LEU A 81 6.16 -0.78 4.21
N THR A 82 7.45 -0.42 4.16
CA THR A 82 8.55 -1.36 4.33
C THR A 82 9.54 -0.79 5.35
N ILE A 83 9.92 -1.59 6.35
CA ILE A 83 10.96 -1.22 7.32
C ILE A 83 12.28 -1.81 6.83
N TYR A 84 13.16 -0.99 6.26
CA TYR A 84 14.48 -1.42 5.80
C TYR A 84 15.51 -1.38 6.93
N GLY A 85 16.26 -2.46 7.07
CA GLY A 85 17.30 -2.55 8.08
C GLY A 85 18.15 -3.81 7.95
N ALA A 86 19.26 -3.83 8.67
CA ALA A 86 20.08 -5.02 8.80
C ALA A 86 19.44 -5.99 9.81
N GLY A 87 19.20 -7.23 9.38
CA GLY A 87 18.66 -8.30 10.23
C GLY A 87 19.68 -8.80 11.27
N ALA A 88 19.19 -9.22 12.44
CA ALA A 88 20.02 -9.84 13.46
C ALA A 88 20.43 -11.27 13.06
N ALA A 89 21.61 -11.73 13.50
CA ALA A 89 22.14 -13.03 13.08
C ALA A 89 21.30 -14.24 13.54
N PHE A 90 20.45 -14.07 14.57
CA PHE A 90 19.60 -15.14 15.10
C PHE A 90 18.16 -15.09 14.59
N ASN A 91 17.75 -13.98 13.98
CA ASN A 91 16.46 -13.77 13.34
C ASN A 91 16.58 -12.51 12.48
N ASP A 92 16.51 -12.67 11.16
CA ASP A 92 16.70 -11.61 10.17
C ASP A 92 15.48 -10.70 9.99
N ASP A 93 14.32 -11.09 10.51
CA ASP A 93 13.12 -10.24 10.60
C ASP A 93 13.29 -9.13 11.65
N TYR A 94 14.26 -9.26 12.57
CA TYR A 94 14.50 -8.30 13.65
C TYR A 94 15.71 -7.40 13.35
N ALA A 95 15.62 -6.11 13.67
CA ALA A 95 16.73 -5.18 13.48
C ALA A 95 17.90 -5.52 14.41
N LYS A 96 19.07 -5.69 13.79
CA LYS A 96 20.35 -5.90 14.45
C LYS A 96 20.72 -4.68 15.29
N THR A 97 21.11 -4.91 16.54
CA THR A 97 21.80 -3.90 17.35
C THR A 97 23.31 -4.10 17.31
N ASN A 98 24.06 -3.16 17.88
CA ASN A 98 25.50 -3.32 18.15
C ASN A 98 25.82 -4.32 19.28
N ILE A 99 24.82 -4.88 19.99
CA ILE A 99 25.01 -5.94 20.99
C ILE A 99 24.57 -7.27 20.39
N ASP A 100 25.52 -8.19 20.26
CA ASP A 100 25.23 -9.54 19.76
C ASP A 100 24.20 -10.26 20.64
N GLY A 101 23.20 -10.85 19.99
CA GLY A 101 22.09 -11.52 20.67
C GLY A 101 20.98 -10.58 21.14
N LEU A 102 21.10 -9.25 20.96
CA LEU A 102 20.02 -8.28 21.18
C LEU A 102 19.53 -7.71 19.84
N ALA A 103 18.22 -7.69 19.63
CA ALA A 103 17.58 -7.18 18.43
C ALA A 103 16.31 -6.39 18.76
N VAL A 104 15.81 -5.62 17.80
CA VAL A 104 14.52 -4.91 17.87
C VAL A 104 13.54 -5.56 16.89
N LYS A 105 12.45 -6.12 17.42
CA LYS A 105 11.32 -6.61 16.65
C LYS A 105 10.30 -5.49 16.44
N PHE A 106 9.68 -5.44 15.27
CA PHE A 106 8.60 -4.51 14.97
C PHE A 106 7.25 -5.23 14.94
N THR A 107 6.22 -4.61 15.48
CA THR A 107 4.84 -5.10 15.39
C THR A 107 3.89 -3.93 15.20
N ASP A 108 2.66 -4.19 14.76
CA ASP A 108 1.55 -3.25 14.90
C ASP A 108 1.05 -3.18 16.36
N GLU A 109 -0.08 -2.52 16.60
CA GLU A 109 -0.75 -2.42 17.92
C GLU A 109 -1.43 -3.72 18.38
N ASP A 110 -1.77 -4.61 17.46
CA ASP A 110 -2.43 -5.90 17.72
C ASP A 110 -1.45 -7.07 17.97
N ASN A 111 -0.16 -6.81 17.82
CA ASN A 111 0.99 -7.72 17.98
C ASN A 111 1.24 -8.59 16.75
N ASN A 112 0.72 -8.19 15.59
CA ASN A 112 1.12 -8.80 14.34
C ASN A 112 2.52 -8.31 13.97
N ASP A 113 3.34 -9.24 13.52
CA ASP A 113 4.74 -8.98 13.21
C ASP A 113 4.85 -8.10 11.96
N ILE A 114 5.78 -7.15 12.00
CA ILE A 114 6.23 -6.36 10.86
C ILE A 114 7.68 -6.76 10.59
N PRO A 115 7.93 -7.80 9.78
CA PRO A 115 9.28 -8.25 9.49
C PRO A 115 10.08 -7.17 8.76
N LEU A 116 11.38 -7.08 9.06
CA LEU A 116 12.28 -6.25 8.25
C LEU A 116 12.23 -6.63 6.77
N ASN A 117 12.44 -5.63 5.93
CA ASN A 117 12.57 -5.75 4.48
C ASN A 117 11.34 -6.39 3.79
N THR A 118 10.21 -6.43 4.49
CA THR A 118 8.92 -6.93 3.98
C THR A 118 7.95 -5.78 3.80
N THR A 119 7.23 -5.80 2.67
CA THR A 119 6.20 -4.80 2.36
C THR A 119 4.85 -5.24 2.91
N LEU A 120 4.15 -4.31 3.56
CA LEU A 120 2.79 -4.52 4.07
C LEU A 120 1.88 -3.36 3.70
N ASN A 121 0.58 -3.66 3.59
CA ASN A 121 -0.45 -2.65 3.38
C ASN A 121 -0.76 -1.93 4.69
N VAL A 122 -0.87 -0.61 4.61
CA VAL A 122 -1.29 0.27 5.71
C VAL A 122 -2.77 0.56 5.54
N ASP A 123 -3.53 0.44 6.63
CA ASP A 123 -4.95 0.81 6.64
C ASP A 123 -5.10 2.33 6.56
N THR A 124 -5.46 2.82 5.37
CA THR A 124 -5.67 4.25 5.11
C THR A 124 -7.05 4.75 5.54
N THR A 125 -7.90 3.91 6.17
CA THR A 125 -9.13 4.38 6.81
C THR A 125 -8.85 5.14 8.11
N LEU A 126 -7.69 4.91 8.71
CA LEU A 126 -7.15 5.68 9.81
C LEU A 126 -6.29 6.85 9.30
N SER A 127 -5.95 7.78 10.19
CA SER A 127 -5.02 8.89 9.91
C SER A 127 -3.63 8.69 10.52
N TYR A 128 -3.38 7.49 11.04
CA TYR A 128 -2.12 7.11 11.66
C TYR A 128 -1.98 5.59 11.69
N MET A 129 -0.76 5.13 11.92
CA MET A 129 -0.46 3.76 12.33
C MET A 129 0.45 3.78 13.56
N ASP A 130 0.24 2.84 14.46
CA ASP A 130 1.13 2.63 15.60
C ASP A 130 2.10 1.49 15.30
N VAL A 131 3.39 1.79 15.35
CA VAL A 131 4.47 0.80 15.22
C VAL A 131 5.08 0.60 16.59
N ARG A 132 5.05 -0.63 17.08
CA ARG A 132 5.75 -1.03 18.30
C ARG A 132 7.12 -1.58 17.99
N THR A 133 8.04 -1.26 18.88
CA THR A 133 9.43 -1.74 18.85
C THR A 133 9.70 -2.50 20.14
N VAL A 134 9.94 -3.80 20.01
CA VAL A 134 10.07 -4.74 21.11
C VAL A 134 11.50 -5.25 21.17
N LEU A 135 12.19 -5.05 22.29
CA LEU A 135 13.52 -5.62 22.49
C LEU A 135 13.41 -7.14 22.62
N MET A 136 14.19 -7.85 21.80
CA MET A 136 14.25 -9.30 21.75
C MET A 136 15.67 -9.77 22.05
N LYS A 137 15.79 -10.84 22.83
CA LYS A 137 17.06 -11.53 23.05
C LYS A 137 17.07 -12.89 22.38
N LYS A 138 18.24 -13.30 21.88
CA LYS A 138 18.50 -14.66 21.46
C LYS A 138 18.29 -15.61 22.65
N ALA A 139 17.56 -16.70 22.44
CA ALA A 139 17.33 -17.70 23.48
C ALA A 139 18.67 -18.29 23.97
N GLY A 140 18.82 -18.36 25.30
CA GLY A 140 20.04 -18.86 25.95
C GLY A 140 21.27 -17.95 25.83
N ALA A 141 21.16 -16.77 25.22
CA ALA A 141 22.29 -15.83 25.16
C ALA A 141 22.51 -15.13 26.50
N ASP A 142 23.78 -15.03 26.89
CA ASP A 142 24.24 -14.13 27.95
C ASP A 142 24.56 -12.77 27.32
N LEU A 143 23.72 -11.79 27.58
CA LEU A 143 23.88 -10.46 27.00
C LEU A 143 24.92 -9.67 27.79
N ARG A 144 25.87 -9.07 27.08
CA ARG A 144 26.76 -8.09 27.72
C ARG A 144 25.96 -6.81 27.98
N GLY A 145 26.08 -6.27 29.19
CA GLY A 145 25.56 -4.94 29.49
C GLY A 145 26.29 -3.87 28.68
N GLY A 146 25.58 -2.79 28.33
CA GLY A 146 26.14 -1.68 27.58
C GLY A 146 25.06 -0.86 26.85
N ALA A 147 25.47 0.26 26.27
CA ALA A 147 24.59 1.04 25.41
C ALA A 147 24.36 0.30 24.09
N PHE A 148 23.09 0.16 23.71
CA PHE A 148 22.72 -0.41 22.42
C PHE A 148 22.13 0.65 21.48
N ASN A 149 22.29 0.44 20.17
CA ASN A 149 21.69 1.24 19.12
C ASN A 149 21.40 0.37 17.89
N THR A 150 20.46 0.85 17.07
CA THR A 150 20.16 0.33 15.73
C THR A 150 19.56 1.46 14.90
N SER A 151 19.57 1.32 13.58
CA SER A 151 18.96 2.30 12.67
C SER A 151 18.26 1.56 11.53
N VAL A 152 17.02 1.98 11.24
CA VAL A 152 16.17 1.45 10.18
C VAL A 152 15.56 2.61 9.39
N THR A 153 15.14 2.34 8.16
CA THR A 153 14.47 3.31 7.29
C THR A 153 13.02 2.86 7.07
N LEU A 154 12.06 3.74 7.37
CA LEU A 154 10.66 3.51 7.01
C LEU A 154 10.43 4.03 5.59
N LEU A 155 10.21 3.13 4.63
CA LEU A 155 9.84 3.49 3.27
C LEU A 155 8.32 3.38 3.12
N PHE A 156 7.69 4.51 2.81
CA PHE A 156 6.29 4.56 2.42
C PHE A 156 6.18 4.64 0.90
N LYS A 157 5.35 3.78 0.31
CA LYS A 157 4.98 3.83 -1.11
C LYS A 157 3.47 3.99 -1.21
N TYR A 158 3.01 4.79 -2.16
CA TYR A 158 1.59 4.93 -2.43
C TYR A 158 1.30 4.75 -3.91
N SER A 159 0.13 4.19 -4.22
CA SER A 159 -0.36 3.93 -5.59
C SER A 159 -1.85 4.11 -5.72
#